data_AF-A0ABC9NRM6-F1
#
_entry.id   AF-A0ABC9NRM6-F1
#
_cell.length_a   1.000
_cell.length_b   1.000
_cell.length_c   1.000
_cell.angle_alpha   90.00
_cell.angle_beta   90.00
_cell.angle_gamma   90.00
#
_symmetry.space_group_name_H-M   'P 1'
#
loop_
_entity.id
_entity.type
_entity.pdbx_description
1 polymer ?
#
loop_
_entity_poly.entity_id
_entity_poly.type
_entity_poly.pdbx_seq_one_letter_code
_entity_poly.pdbx_strand_id
1 'polypeptide(L)'
;MVVYGCAFDFFNISGSVFVEQEVDPSIRNSAQGVFLMMANGFGCILGGFISGKVVDYLTTDGNPHWSTIWLVFAGYSLVLAIAFMVLFKYKHNGAPATSSHYA
;
A
#
# COMPACT_ATOMS: atom_id res chain seq x y z
N MET A 1 4.14 -5.16 17.76
CA MET A 1 4.04 -6.33 16.87
C MET A 1 2.63 -6.57 16.35
N VAL A 2 1.58 -6.42 17.16
CA VAL A 2 0.18 -6.57 16.70
C VAL A 2 -0.20 -5.54 15.61
N VAL A 3 0.04 -4.25 15.85
CA VAL A 3 -0.34 -3.17 14.91
C VAL A 3 0.36 -3.33 13.55
N TYR A 4 1.65 -3.71 13.56
CA TYR A 4 2.40 -3.97 12.34
C TYR A 4 1.83 -5.16 11.57
N GLY A 5 1.53 -6.28 12.24
CA GLY A 5 0.94 -7.46 11.62
C GLY A 5 -0.41 -7.16 10.97
N CYS A 6 -1.29 -6.44 11.69
CA CYS A 6 -2.57 -6.02 11.13
C CYS A 6 -2.39 -5.15 9.89
N ALA A 7 -1.54 -4.11 9.94
CA ALA A 7 -1.32 -3.23 8.80
C ALA A 7 -0.73 -3.97 7.59
N PHE A 8 0.23 -4.88 7.83
CA PHE A 8 0.84 -5.72 6.80
C PHE A 8 -0.20 -6.64 6.15
N ASP A 9 -1.01 -7.35 6.94
CA ASP A 9 -2.03 -8.25 6.42
C ASP A 9 -3.11 -7.47 5.66
N PHE A 10 -3.59 -6.35 6.20
CA PHE A 10 -4.57 -5.51 5.54
C PHE A 10 -4.07 -5.04 4.17
N PHE A 11 -2.85 -4.54 4.09
CA PHE A 11 -2.29 -4.04 2.84
C PHE A 11 -2.09 -5.17 1.81
N ASN A 12 -1.48 -6.29 2.23
CA ASN A 12 -1.16 -7.38 1.30
C ASN A 12 -2.41 -8.15 0.84
N ILE A 13 -3.36 -8.44 1.74
CA ILE A 13 -4.60 -9.18 1.41
C ILE A 13 -5.59 -8.28 0.67
N SER A 14 -5.82 -7.05 1.15
CA SER A 14 -6.79 -6.17 0.48
C SER A 14 -6.31 -5.75 -0.91
N GLY A 15 -4.99 -5.55 -1.05
CA GLY A 15 -4.36 -5.27 -2.34
C GLY A 15 -4.45 -6.45 -3.31
N SER A 16 -4.21 -7.68 -2.85
CA SER A 16 -4.31 -8.85 -3.73
C SER A 16 -5.75 -9.12 -4.19
N VAL A 17 -6.74 -8.93 -3.31
CA VAL A 17 -8.17 -9.03 -3.66
C VAL A 17 -8.57 -7.96 -4.67
N PHE A 18 -8.12 -6.72 -4.51
CA PHE A 18 -8.37 -5.64 -5.48
C PHE A 18 -7.78 -5.96 -6.85
N VAL A 19 -6.51 -6.41 -6.89
CA VAL A 19 -5.85 -6.81 -8.14
C VAL A 19 -6.61 -7.96 -8.81
N GLU A 20 -7.10 -8.93 -8.03
CA GLU A 20 -7.88 -10.05 -8.55
C GLU A 20 -9.20 -9.64 -9.21
N GLN A 21 -9.87 -8.62 -8.66
CA GLN A 21 -11.14 -8.10 -9.19
C GLN A 21 -10.96 -7.30 -10.48
N GLU A 22 -9.82 -6.62 -10.65
CA GLU A 22 -9.55 -5.75 -11.81
C GLU A 22 -8.88 -6.47 -12.99
N VAL A 23 -8.23 -7.62 -12.78
CA VAL A 23 -7.52 -8.37 -13.83
C VAL A 23 -8.27 -9.62 -14.30
N ASP A 24 -8.06 -9.99 -15.58
CA ASP A 24 -8.65 -11.19 -16.16
C ASP A 24 -8.25 -12.47 -15.41
N PRO A 25 -9.16 -13.45 -15.26
CA PRO A 25 -8.92 -14.68 -14.52
C PRO A 25 -7.67 -15.46 -14.96
N SER A 26 -7.30 -15.37 -16.24
CA SER A 26 -6.15 -16.06 -16.81
C SER A 26 -4.79 -15.56 -16.30
N ILE A 27 -4.72 -14.31 -15.80
CA ILE A 27 -3.46 -13.67 -15.37
C ILE A 27 -3.41 -13.34 -13.87
N ARG A 28 -4.45 -13.67 -13.09
CA ARG A 28 -4.58 -13.34 -11.65
C ARG A 28 -3.35 -13.73 -10.84
N ASN A 29 -2.90 -14.97 -10.99
CA ASN A 29 -1.76 -15.49 -10.22
C ASN A 29 -0.47 -14.71 -10.51
N SER A 30 -0.26 -14.32 -11.77
CA SER A 30 0.88 -13.50 -12.18
C SER A 30 0.77 -12.06 -11.66
N ALA A 31 -0.43 -11.46 -11.74
CA ALA A 31 -0.68 -10.11 -11.26
C ALA A 31 -0.49 -9.97 -9.74
N GLN A 32 -0.95 -10.96 -8.96
CA GLN A 32 -0.70 -11.01 -7.51
C GLN A 32 0.79 -11.15 -7.19
N GLY A 33 1.52 -11.97 -7.95
CA GLY A 33 2.98 -12.09 -7.81
C GLY A 33 3.72 -10.77 -8.07
N VAL A 34 3.32 -10.04 -9.11
CA VAL A 34 3.88 -8.71 -9.42
C VAL A 34 3.52 -7.69 -8.33
N PHE A 35 2.29 -7.70 -7.82
CA PHE A 35 1.87 -6.83 -6.72
C PHE A 35 2.74 -7.07 -5.47
N LEU A 36 2.93 -8.33 -5.08
CA LEU A 36 3.75 -8.69 -3.92
C LEU A 36 5.22 -8.30 -4.11
N MET A 37 5.78 -8.51 -5.30
CA MET A 37 7.14 -8.12 -5.65
C MET A 37 7.32 -6.60 -5.60
N MET A 38 6.33 -5.83 -6.06
CA MET A 38 6.38 -4.37 -6.02
C MET A 38 6.31 -3.84 -4.59
N ALA A 39 5.41 -4.38 -3.77
CA ALA A 39 5.23 -4.00 -2.38
C ALA A 39 6.42 -4.37 -1.49
N ASN A 40 6.77 -5.66 -1.47
CA ASN A 40 7.73 -6.22 -0.50
C ASN A 40 9.14 -6.35 -1.06
N GLY A 41 9.32 -6.32 -2.38
CA GLY A 41 10.63 -6.28 -3.03
C GLY A 41 11.07 -4.85 -3.26
N PHE A 42 10.67 -4.26 -4.39
CA PHE A 42 11.12 -2.93 -4.80
C PHE A 42 10.74 -1.83 -3.80
N GLY A 43 9.52 -1.88 -3.27
CA GLY A 43 9.04 -0.95 -2.25
C GLY A 43 9.90 -0.95 -0.99
N CYS A 44 10.34 -2.13 -0.55
CA CYS A 44 11.24 -2.25 0.60
C CYS A 44 12.63 -1.67 0.31
N ILE A 45 13.20 -1.96 -0.87
CA ILE A 45 14.53 -1.45 -1.27
C ILE A 45 14.53 0.09 -1.36
N LEU A 46 13.58 0.67 -2.08
CA LEU A 46 13.46 2.12 -2.22
C LEU A 46 13.10 2.78 -0.89
N GLY A 47 12.18 2.18 -0.14
CA GLY A 47 11.79 2.63 1.19
C GLY A 47 12.98 2.67 2.15
N GLY A 48 13.79 1.61 2.18
CA GLY A 48 15.02 1.54 2.98
C GLY A 48 16.03 2.61 2.59
N PHE A 49 16.27 2.81 1.29
CA PHE A 49 17.22 3.81 0.83
C PHE A 49 16.80 5.25 1.14
N ILE A 50 15.52 5.57 0.92
CA ILE A 50 14.99 6.92 1.17
C ILE A 50 14.86 7.16 2.68
N SER A 51 14.33 6.20 3.43
CA SER A 51 14.21 6.32 4.89
C SER A 51 15.57 6.49 5.56
N GLY A 52 16.60 5.75 5.13
CA GLY A 52 17.96 5.91 5.63
C GLY A 52 18.47 7.34 5.47
N LYS A 53 18.36 7.92 4.26
CA LYS A 53 18.77 9.32 4.02
C LYS A 53 17.99 10.34 4.85
N VAL A 54 16.68 10.12 5.05
CA VAL A 54 15.84 11.02 5.88
C VAL A 54 16.27 10.96 7.34
N VAL A 55 16.56 9.77 7.87
CA VAL A 55 17.05 9.57 9.23
C VAL A 55 18.44 10.19 9.41
N ASP A 56 19.34 9.98 8.44
CA ASP A 56 20.69 10.56 8.47
C ASP A 56 20.65 12.09 8.47
N TYR A 57 19.78 12.69 7.64
CA TYR A 57 19.62 14.15 7.58
C TYR A 57 19.04 14.74 8.88
N LEU A 58 18.15 14.00 9.55
CA LEU A 58 17.53 14.41 10.81
C LEU A 58 18.35 14.01 12.05
N THR A 59 19.52 13.42 11.85
CA THR A 59 20.49 13.11 12.91
C THR A 59 21.53 14.23 12.95
N THR A 60 21.46 15.07 14.00
CA THR A 60 22.42 16.17 14.20
C THR A 60 23.36 15.80 15.35
N ASP A 61 24.67 16.01 15.16
CA ASP A 61 25.73 15.74 16.15
C ASP A 61 25.68 14.32 16.76
N GLY A 62 25.36 13.32 15.93
CA GLY A 62 25.28 11.91 16.35
C GLY A 62 24.05 11.55 17.18
N ASN A 63 23.13 12.49 17.43
CA ASN A 63 21.89 12.24 18.17
C ASN A 63 20.67 12.25 17.21
N PRO A 64 20.06 11.08 16.96
CA PRO A 64 18.87 11.01 16.12
C PRO A 64 17.65 11.61 16.84
N HIS A 65 17.02 12.60 16.22
CA HIS A 65 15.76 13.18 16.70
C HIS A 65 14.57 12.27 16.37
N TRP A 66 14.42 11.18 17.11
CA TRP A 66 13.40 10.15 16.86
C TRP A 66 11.98 10.72 16.75
N SER A 67 11.60 11.68 17.60
CA SER A 67 10.27 12.30 17.54
C SER A 67 10.02 13.00 16.21
N THR A 68 10.98 13.79 15.72
CA THR A 68 10.90 14.47 14.42
C THR A 68 10.89 13.47 13.27
N ILE A 69 11.72 12.43 13.34
CA ILE A 69 11.77 11.35 12.34
C ILE A 69 10.39 10.68 12.22
N TRP A 70 9.81 10.26 13.35
CA TRP A 70 8.48 9.64 13.37
C TRP A 70 7.39 10.59 12.87
N LEU A 71 7.47 11.88 13.19
CA LEU A 71 6.53 12.90 12.68
C LEU A 71 6.66 13.09 11.16
N VAL A 72 7.86 13.02 10.59
CA VAL A 72 8.06 13.08 9.14
C VAL A 72 7.46 11.86 8.46
N PHE A 73 7.66 10.65 8.99
CA PHE A 73 7.01 9.44 8.48
C PHE A 73 5.48 9.47 8.62
N ALA A 74 4.98 9.98 9.74
CA ALA A 74 3.55 10.17 9.95
C ALA A 74 2.96 11.19 8.97
N GLY A 75 3.65 12.31 8.74
CA GLY A 75 3.27 13.33 7.77
C GLY A 75 3.23 12.79 6.34
N TYR A 76 4.25 12.03 5.93
CA TYR A 76 4.26 11.33 4.64
C TYR A 76 3.06 10.38 4.49
N SER A 77 2.79 9.57 5.51
CA SER A 77 1.66 8.63 5.52
C SER A 77 0.31 9.36 5.44
N LEU A 78 0.18 10.50 6.12
CA LEU A 78 -1.02 11.34 6.06
C LEU A 78 -1.22 11.95 4.67
N VAL A 79 -0.15 12.46 4.03
CA VAL A 79 -0.22 12.99 2.66
C VAL A 79 -0.65 11.89 1.68
N LEU A 80 -0.10 10.68 1.81
CA LEU A 80 -0.52 9.54 1.00
C LEU A 80 -1.98 9.16 1.25
N ALA A 81 -2.44 9.17 2.51
CA ALA A 81 -3.84 8.87 2.84
C ALA A 81 -4.80 9.90 2.22
N ILE A 82 -4.44 11.19 2.26
CA ILE A 82 -5.23 12.26 1.62
C ILE A 82 -5.20 12.08 0.09
N ALA A 83 -4.03 11.84 -0.50
CA ALA A 83 -3.91 11.61 -1.93
C ALA A 83 -4.75 10.39 -2.37
N PHE A 84 -4.73 9.31 -1.60
CA PHE A 84 -5.57 8.14 -1.84
C PHE A 84 -7.05 8.51 -1.78
N MET A 85 -7.50 9.23 -0.75
CA MET A 85 -8.90 9.69 -0.64
C MET A 85 -9.35 10.55 -1.82
N VAL A 86 -8.45 11.37 -2.39
CA VAL A 86 -8.76 12.25 -3.53
C VAL A 86 -8.73 11.49 -4.85
N LEU A 87 -7.74 10.61 -5.06
CA LEU A 87 -7.54 9.88 -6.32
C LEU A 87 -8.47 8.66 -6.45
N PHE A 88 -8.71 7.92 -5.36
CA PHE A 88 -9.68 6.83 -5.30
C PHE A 88 -11.10 7.37 -5.10
N LYS A 89 -11.63 8.10 -6.09
CA LYS A 89 -13.08 8.24 -6.23
C LYS A 89 -13.63 6.99 -6.91
N TYR A 90 -13.80 5.93 -6.13
CA TYR A 90 -14.40 4.70 -6.62
C TYR A 90 -15.85 4.98 -7.04
N LYS A 91 -16.12 4.95 -8.34
CA LYS A 91 -17.46 5.00 -8.90
C LYS A 91 -18.04 3.58 -8.80
N HIS A 92 -18.81 3.32 -7.75
CA HIS A 92 -19.58 2.08 -7.62
C HIS A 92 -20.64 2.07 -8.74
N ASN A 93 -20.29 1.52 -9.90
CA ASN A 93 -21.28 1.21 -10.92
C ASN A 93 -22.04 -0.02 -10.42
N GLY A 94 -23.07 0.22 -9.60
CA GLY A 94 -24.07 -0.77 -9.26
C GLY A 94 -24.88 -1.11 -10.52
N ALA A 95 -24.41 -2.07 -11.31
CA ALA A 95 -25.25 -2.80 -12.23
C ALA A 95 -25.32 -4.24 -11.71
N PRO A 96 -26.42 -4.66 -11.05
CA PRO A 96 -26.62 -6.07 -10.75
C PRO A 96 -26.69 -6.80 -12.09
N ALA A 97 -25.74 -7.72 -12.33
CA ALA A 97 -25.86 -8.68 -13.41
C ALA A 97 -27.11 -9.51 -13.14
N THR A 98 -28.17 -9.17 -13.87
CA THR A 98 -29.45 -9.85 -13.92
C THR A 98 -29.26 -11.35 -13.99
N SER A 99 -29.75 -12.04 -12.96
CA SER A 99 -30.07 -13.46 -12.99
C SER A 99 -31.06 -13.73 -14.13
N SER A 100 -30.60 -14.35 -15.20
CA SER A 100 -31.46 -15.04 -16.15
C SER A 100 -30.69 -16.20 -16.78
N HIS A 101 -31.39 -17.31 -16.97
CA HIS A 101 -30.97 -18.59 -17.55
C HIS A 101 -30.30 -19.57 -16.59
N TYR A 102 -31.12 -20.41 -15.95
CA TYR A 102 -31.31 -21.81 -16.38
C TYR A 102 -32.71 -22.29 -15.97
N ALA A 103 -33.64 -22.27 -16.93
CA ALA A 103 -34.80 -23.15 -17.03
C ALA A 103 -34.70 -23.85 -18.39
#